data_AF-A0A8J3MPK0-F1
#
_entry.id   AF-A0A8J3MPK0-F1
#
_cell.length_a   1.000
_cell.length_b   1.000
_cell.length_c   1.000
_cell.angle_alpha   90.00
_cell.angle_beta   90.00
_cell.angle_gamma   90.00
#
_symmetry.space_group_name_H-M   'P 1'
#
loop_
_entity.id
_entity.type
_entity.pdbx_description
1 polymer ?
#
loop_
_entity_poly.entity_id
_entity_poly.type
_entity_poly.pdbx_seq_one_letter_code
_entity_poly.pdbx_strand_id
1 'polypeptide(L)' 'MAQSQKKLNINVSFENELAQYLADMAEMQNKTIQEVLVDLVEEVFEADEGEKELVKLSLERDIPGAKRVKYEDVKWR' A
#
# COMPACT_ATOMS: atom_id res chain seq x y z
N MET A 1 -23.16 -5.16 -17.73
CA MET A 1 -22.76 -3.79 -18.07
C MET A 1 -21.24 -3.78 -18.12
N ALA A 2 -20.64 -3.53 -19.29
CA ALA A 2 -19.18 -3.47 -19.39
C ALA A 2 -18.72 -2.19 -18.68
N GLN A 3 -18.12 -2.33 -17.51
CA GLN A 3 -17.44 -1.24 -16.84
C GLN A 3 -16.28 -0.84 -17.76
N SER A 4 -16.47 0.23 -18.53
CA SER A 4 -15.39 0.91 -19.23
C SER A 4 -14.33 1.24 -18.18
N GLN A 5 -13.24 0.49 -18.16
CA GLN A 5 -12.06 0.87 -17.39
C GLN A 5 -11.62 2.20 -17.98
N LYS A 6 -11.92 3.31 -17.29
CA LYS A 6 -11.45 4.64 -17.65
C LYS A 6 -9.93 4.62 -17.58
N LYS A 7 -9.27 4.30 -18.69
CA LYS A 7 -7.83 4.42 -18.83
C LYS A 7 -7.50 5.91 -19.00
N LEU A 8 -6.93 6.50 -17.97
CA LEU A 8 -6.41 7.86 -18.02
C LEU A 8 -4.93 7.78 -18.40
N ASN A 9 -4.54 8.46 -19.48
CA ASN A 9 -3.14 8.57 -19.86
C ASN A 9 -2.62 9.94 -19.41
N ILE A 10 -1.70 9.95 -18.45
CA ILE A 10 -1.15 11.16 -17.86
C ILE A 10 0.33 11.23 -18.21
N ASN A 11 0.81 12.39 -18.63
CA ASN A 11 2.24 12.67 -18.76
C ASN A 11 2.70 13.41 -17.50
N VAL A 12 3.69 12.86 -16.81
CA VAL A 12 4.28 13.44 -15.61
C VAL A 12 5.78 13.53 -15.83
N SER A 13 6.37 14.66 -15.45
CA SER A 13 7.81 14.86 -15.51
C SER A 13 8.35 14.94 -14.09
N PHE A 14 9.49 14.28 -13.87
CA PHE A 14 10.22 14.28 -12.61
C PHE A 14 11.59 14.88 -12.86
N GLU A 15 12.14 15.56 -11.85
CA GLU A 15 13.43 16.20 -11.92
C GLU A 15 14.33 15.76 -10.77
N ASN A 16 15.64 16.00 -10.90
CA ASN A 16 16.64 15.81 -9.86
C ASN A 16 16.75 14.35 -9.36
N GLU A 17 17.01 14.18 -8.07
CA GLU A 17 17.26 12.88 -7.43
C GLU A 17 16.13 11.88 -7.64
N LEU A 18 14.87 12.36 -7.70
CA LEU A 18 13.72 11.50 -7.92
C LEU A 18 13.70 10.90 -9.33
N ALA A 19 14.11 11.67 -10.34
CA ALA A 19 14.20 11.18 -11.71
C ALA A 19 15.28 10.08 -11.83
N GLN A 20 16.43 10.28 -11.19
CA GLN A 20 17.51 9.29 -11.16
C GLN A 20 17.07 8.02 -10.42
N TYR A 21 16.47 8.16 -9.25
CA TYR A 21 15.97 7.04 -8.47
C TYR A 21 14.98 6.17 -9.25
N LEU A 22 14.03 6.79 -9.96
CA LEU A 22 13.06 6.07 -10.78
C LEU A 22 13.74 5.34 -11.95
N ALA A 23 14.76 5.93 -12.56
CA ALA A 23 15.54 5.30 -13.62
C ALA A 23 16.33 4.09 -13.09
N ASP A 24 17.00 4.22 -11.95
CA ASP A 24 17.78 3.15 -11.33
C ASP A 24 16.87 1.98 -10.91
N MET A 25 15.70 2.27 -10.35
CA MET A 25 14.70 1.26 -9.99
C MET A 25 14.15 0.52 -11.20
N ALA A 26 13.86 1.25 -12.29
CA ALA A 26 13.42 0.65 -13.54
C ALA A 26 14.47 -0.31 -14.11
N GLU A 27 15.75 0.07 -14.07
CA GLU A 27 16.85 -0.79 -14.49
C GLU A 27 17.00 -2.03 -13.59
N MET A 28 17.04 -1.85 -12.27
CA MET A 28 17.17 -2.96 -11.31
C MET A 28 16.04 -3.97 -11.40
N GLN A 29 14.81 -3.52 -11.66
CA GLN A 29 13.64 -4.38 -11.76
C GLN A 29 13.35 -4.88 -13.17
N ASN A 30 14.12 -4.43 -14.17
CA ASN A 30 13.86 -4.67 -15.60
C ASN A 30 12.41 -4.34 -15.98
N LYS A 31 11.95 -3.16 -15.54
CA LYS A 31 10.62 -2.59 -15.78
C LYS A 31 10.73 -1.23 -16.45
N THR A 32 9.62 -0.74 -16.98
CA THR A 32 9.50 0.66 -17.38
C THR A 32 9.32 1.55 -16.15
N ILE A 33 9.71 2.83 -16.25
CA ILE A 33 9.46 3.83 -15.19
C ILE A 33 7.96 3.93 -14.85
N GLN A 34 7.09 3.73 -15.84
CA GLN A 34 5.64 3.77 -15.64
C GLN A 34 5.16 2.60 -14.77
N GLU A 35 5.67 1.39 -14.99
CA GLU A 35 5.35 0.23 -14.16
C GLU A 35 5.86 0.42 -12.73
N VAL A 36 7.08 0.93 -12.55
CA VAL A 36 7.62 1.26 -11.22
C VAL A 36 6.74 2.27 -10.48
N LEU A 37 6.23 3.29 -11.18
CA LEU A 37 5.32 4.27 -10.58
C LEU A 37 3.98 3.65 -10.18
N VAL A 38 3.44 2.73 -10.97
CA VAL A 38 2.21 2.01 -10.63
C VAL A 38 2.44 1.18 -9.37
N ASP A 39 3.52 0.41 -9.31
CA ASP A 39 3.85 -0.43 -8.15
C ASP A 39 3.98 0.41 -6.88
N LEU A 40 4.71 1.54 -6.94
CA LEU A 40 4.88 2.44 -5.79
C LEU A 40 3.54 3.02 -5.31
N VAL A 41 2.64 3.35 -6.23
CA VAL A 41 1.31 3.88 -5.88
C VAL A 41 0.43 2.79 -5.28
N GLU A 42 0.48 1.57 -5.81
CA GLU A 42 -0.24 0.42 -5.26
C GLU A 42 0.24 0.08 -3.85
N GLU A 43 1.55 0.03 -3.61
CA GLU A 43 2.13 -0.18 -2.27
C GLU A 43 1.66 0.88 -1.27
N VAL A 44 1.62 2.15 -1.67
CA VAL A 44 1.12 3.23 -0.81
C VAL A 44 -0.35 3.01 -0.47
N PHE A 45 -1.19 2.62 -1.43
CA PHE A 45 -2.60 2.33 -1.16
C PHE A 45 -2.80 1.14 -0.22
N GLU A 46 -2.06 0.06 -0.43
CA GLU A 46 -2.10 -1.12 0.44
C GLU A 46 -1.66 -0.80 1.87
N ALA A 47 -0.58 -0.02 2.03
CA ALA A 47 -0.12 0.44 3.32
C ALA A 47 -1.18 1.31 4.02
N ASP A 48 -1.80 2.22 3.29
CA ASP A 48 -2.88 3.10 3.76
C ASP A 48 -4.12 2.29 4.21
N GLU A 49 -4.49 1.24 3.48
CA GLU A 49 -5.59 0.35 3.83
C GLU A 49 -5.27 -0.46 5.07
N GLY A 50 -4.07 -1.06 5.14
CA GLY A 50 -3.60 -1.78 6.32
C GLY A 50 -3.57 -0.90 7.56
N GLU A 51 -3.11 0.35 7.45
CA GLU A 51 -3.12 1.30 8.55
C GLU A 51 -4.54 1.65 9.00
N LYS A 52 -5.46 1.90 8.05
CA LYS A 52 -6.88 2.14 8.36
C LYS A 52 -7.53 0.95 9.07
N GLU A 53 -7.19 -0.29 8.69
CA GLU A 53 -7.68 -1.48 9.37
C GLU A 53 -7.11 -1.63 10.78
N LEU A 54 -5.81 -1.38 10.97
CA LEU A 54 -5.17 -1.40 12.29
C LEU A 54 -5.78 -0.36 13.23
N VAL A 55 -6.07 0.85 12.72
CA VAL A 55 -6.76 1.89 13.49
C VAL A 55 -8.15 1.44 13.91
N LYS A 56 -8.94 0.84 13.00
CA LYS A 56 -10.27 0.28 13.33
C LYS A 56 -10.18 -0.80 14.41
N LEU A 57 -9.25 -1.76 14.28
CA LEU A 57 -9.04 -2.81 15.27
C LEU A 57 -8.64 -2.26 16.64
N SER A 58 -7.81 -1.21 16.69
CA SER A 58 -7.44 -0.57 17.95
C SER A 58 -8.63 0.11 18.62
N LEU A 59 -9.50 0.77 17.83
CA LEU A 59 -10.71 1.40 18.35
C LEU A 59 -11.70 0.35 18.90
N GLU A 60 -11.85 -0.79 18.23
CA GLU A 60 -12.67 -1.91 18.69
C GLU A 60 -12.09 -2.60 19.94
N ARG A 61 -10.76 -2.69 20.06
CA ARG A 61 -10.08 -3.24 21.24
C ARG A 61 -10.27 -2.37 22.47
N ASP A 62 -10.22 -1.05 22.31
CA ASP A 62 -10.15 -0.11 23.43
C ASP A 62 -11.52 0.32 23.98
N ILE A 63 -12.59 -0.42 23.66
CA ILE A 63 -13.91 -0.20 24.27
C ILE A 63 -14.00 -0.85 25.67
N PRO A 64 -14.68 -0.20 26.64
CA PRO A 64 -14.96 -0.80 27.94
C PRO A 64 -15.77 -2.09 27.79
N GLY A 65 -15.24 -3.21 28.30
CA GLY A 65 -15.87 -4.53 28.21
C GLY A 65 -15.39 -5.39 27.02
N ALA A 66 -14.47 -4.89 26.19
CA ALA A 66 -13.83 -5.72 25.17
C ALA A 66 -13.14 -6.95 25.80
N LYS A 67 -13.32 -8.11 25.16
CA LYS A 67 -12.70 -9.36 25.61
C LYS A 67 -11.19 -9.28 25.45
N ARG A 68 -10.46 -9.26 26.56
CA ARG A 68 -9.00 -9.38 26.55
C ARG A 68 -8.62 -10.85 26.46
N VAL A 69 -7.90 -11.20 25.41
CA VAL A 69 -7.30 -12.53 25.24
C VAL A 69 -5.83 -12.39 25.62
N LYS A 70 -5.34 -13.21 26.56
CA LYS A 70 -3.91 -13.21 26.91
C LYS A 70 -3.15 -14.11 25.96
N TYR A 71 -1.84 -13.90 25.88
CA TYR A 71 -0.95 -14.75 25.10
C TYR A 71 -1.07 -16.23 25.52
N GLU A 72 -1.24 -16.51 26.82
CA GLU A 72 -1.40 -17.88 27.33
C GLU A 72 -2.70 -18.57 26.88
N ASP A 73 -3.73 -17.80 26.49
CA ASP A 73 -5.02 -18.31 26.03
C ASP A 73 -4.97 -18.77 24.56
N VAL A 74 -3.91 -18.40 23.83
CA VAL A 74 -3.74 -18.73 22.41
C VAL A 74 -2.73 -19.88 22.28
N LYS A 75 -3.23 -21.10 22.06
CA LYS A 75 -2.39 -22.25 21.72
C LYS A 75 -1.92 -22.15 20.26
N TRP A 76 -0.78 -21.54 20.06
CA TRP A 76 -0.05 -21.63 18.80
C TRP A 76 0.47 -23.06 18.64
N ARG A 77 0.15 -23.71 17.51
CA ARG A 77 0.64 -25.04 17.13
C ARG A 77 1.90 -24.92 16.29
#